data_AF-A0A1A8JKN9-F1
#
_entry.id   AF-A0A1A8JKN9-F1
#
_cell.length_a   1.000
_cell.length_b   1.000
_cell.length_c   1.000
_cell.angle_alpha   90.00
_cell.angle_beta   90.00
_cell.angle_gamma   90.00
#
_symmetry.space_group_name_H-M   'P 1'
#
loop_
_entity.id
_entity.type
_entity.pdbx_description
1 polymer ?
#
loop_
_entity_poly.entity_id
_entity_poly.type
_entity_poly.pdbx_seq_one_letter_code
_entity_poly.pdbx_strand_id
1 'polypeptide(L)'
;SKPGSESLKLLLAAGASLSSEEWTYALATDTTDLLELILEHRWIPRPETLTTNYSASHRQGKLLFKLQEVRELLCVALSQVHFASRWLPVLLRTGLDPCCLLLHPHMLEKAESEVLNYLLEFVNWSTLSPPLKLILNQRQTKMTWRPSTNLDSIPSLSHICRLKIRQVLGPDLLMRTSIVQKLPVPSSLHDFLRFQDIVEPSYKLPPQSPVINRVQRSQRAHQHRHVL
;
A
#
# COMPACT_ATOMS: atom_id res chain seq x y z
N SER A 1 14.09 -21.56 8.06
CA SER A 1 14.19 -20.16 8.49
C SER A 1 15.26 -19.45 7.69
N LYS A 2 14.94 -18.34 6.99
CA LYS A 2 15.94 -17.53 6.27
C LYS A 2 16.65 -16.62 7.29
N PRO A 3 17.99 -16.74 7.48
CA PRO A 3 18.71 -16.01 8.52
C PRO A 3 18.63 -14.47 8.38
N GLY A 4 18.41 -13.95 7.16
CA GLY A 4 18.24 -12.51 6.93
C GLY A 4 16.93 -11.92 7.47
N SER A 5 15.91 -12.74 7.73
CA SER A 5 14.62 -12.28 8.26
C SER A 5 14.73 -11.89 9.75
N GLU A 6 15.49 -12.64 10.54
CA GLU A 6 15.63 -12.36 11.98
C GLU A 6 16.52 -11.14 12.24
N SER A 7 17.60 -10.97 11.47
CA SER A 7 18.43 -9.75 11.54
C SER A 7 17.64 -8.50 11.12
N LEU A 8 16.82 -8.59 10.08
CA LEU A 8 15.92 -7.48 9.69
C LEU A 8 14.88 -7.18 10.77
N LYS A 9 14.27 -8.19 11.40
CA LYS A 9 13.35 -7.98 12.53
C LYS A 9 14.02 -7.24 13.69
N LEU A 10 15.24 -7.65 14.05
CA LEU A 10 16.01 -7.01 15.12
C LEU A 10 16.38 -5.56 14.77
N LEU A 11 16.80 -5.29 13.53
CA LEU A 11 17.10 -3.93 13.05
C LEU A 11 15.85 -3.05 13.02
N LEU A 12 14.73 -3.59 12.54
CA LEU A 12 13.45 -2.88 12.51
C LEU A 12 12.92 -2.60 13.91
N ALA A 13 13.08 -3.52 14.85
CA ALA A 13 12.75 -3.32 16.27
C ALA A 13 13.68 -2.29 16.94
N ALA A 14 14.94 -2.20 16.50
CA ALA A 14 15.94 -1.26 17.02
C ALA A 14 15.81 0.17 16.46
N GLY A 15 14.82 0.46 15.60
CA GLY A 15 14.62 1.81 15.08
C GLY A 15 15.34 2.11 13.76
N ALA A 16 16.03 1.14 13.12
CA ALA A 16 16.72 1.34 11.86
C ALA A 16 15.77 1.78 10.72
N SER A 17 16.22 2.73 9.90
CA SER A 17 15.53 3.16 8.67
C SER A 17 15.96 2.30 7.50
N LEU A 18 15.01 1.96 6.62
CA LEU A 18 15.29 1.24 5.39
C LEU A 18 15.79 2.21 4.31
N SER A 19 16.85 1.83 3.61
CA SER A 19 17.38 2.52 2.45
C SER A 19 16.50 2.34 1.21
N SER A 20 16.67 3.19 0.21
CA SER A 20 15.98 3.11 -1.09
C SER A 20 16.16 1.75 -1.79
N GLU A 21 17.34 1.12 -1.65
CA GLU A 21 17.61 -0.20 -2.23
C GLU A 21 16.82 -1.31 -1.55
N GLU A 22 16.71 -1.25 -0.22
CA GLU A 22 15.94 -2.22 0.57
C GLU A 22 14.44 -2.10 0.31
N TRP A 23 13.93 -0.88 0.18
CA TRP A 23 12.55 -0.65 -0.27
C TRP A 23 12.30 -1.15 -1.68
N THR A 24 13.27 -0.94 -2.58
CA THR A 24 13.17 -1.42 -3.96
C THR A 24 13.10 -2.94 -3.98
N TYR A 25 13.92 -3.61 -3.18
CA TYR A 25 13.86 -5.05 -3.03
C TYR A 25 12.53 -5.53 -2.43
N ALA A 26 12.02 -4.87 -1.38
CA ALA A 26 10.74 -5.24 -0.76
C ALA A 26 9.53 -5.06 -1.68
N LEU A 27 9.57 -4.08 -2.59
CA LEU A 27 8.45 -3.74 -3.48
C LEU A 27 8.53 -4.39 -4.86
N ALA A 28 9.73 -4.73 -5.33
CA ALA A 28 9.99 -5.31 -6.65
C ALA A 28 10.28 -6.82 -6.62
N THR A 29 10.08 -7.50 -5.49
CA THR A 29 10.26 -8.95 -5.37
C THR A 29 8.99 -9.75 -5.66
N ASP A 30 9.16 -11.05 -5.87
CA ASP A 30 8.08 -12.01 -6.11
C ASP A 30 7.22 -12.35 -4.89
N THR A 31 7.64 -11.90 -3.72
CA THR A 31 7.02 -12.22 -2.43
C THR A 31 6.74 -10.94 -1.66
N THR A 32 5.51 -10.79 -1.15
CA THR A 32 5.13 -9.68 -0.26
C THR A 32 5.57 -9.91 1.19
N ASP A 33 6.10 -11.10 1.53
CA ASP A 33 6.51 -11.50 2.88
C ASP A 33 7.41 -10.46 3.58
N LEU A 34 8.33 -9.84 2.85
CA LEU A 34 9.23 -8.83 3.41
C LEU A 34 8.50 -7.52 3.69
N LEU A 35 7.64 -7.09 2.77
CA LEU A 35 6.82 -5.89 2.92
C LEU A 35 5.85 -6.05 4.10
N GLU A 36 5.19 -7.21 4.20
CA GLU A 36 4.31 -7.54 5.31
C GLU A 36 5.07 -7.54 6.65
N LEU A 37 6.24 -8.17 6.71
CA LEU A 37 7.07 -8.21 7.92
C LEU A 37 7.56 -6.81 8.33
N ILE A 38 7.89 -5.93 7.38
CA ILE A 38 8.25 -4.54 7.68
C ILE A 38 7.05 -3.80 8.30
N LEU A 39 5.87 -3.94 7.71
CA LEU A 39 4.63 -3.27 8.13
C LEU A 39 4.04 -3.89 9.41
N GLU A 40 4.43 -5.13 9.74
CA GLU A 40 4.16 -5.71 11.05
C GLU A 40 4.90 -4.98 12.17
N HIS A 41 6.12 -4.48 11.93
CA HIS A 41 6.95 -3.84 12.96
C HIS A 41 6.88 -2.30 12.92
N ARG A 42 6.47 -1.73 11.78
CA ARG A 42 6.42 -0.29 11.54
C ARG A 42 5.06 0.18 11.06
N TRP A 43 4.60 1.30 11.60
CA TRP A 43 3.25 1.81 11.34
C TRP A 43 3.25 3.07 10.47
N ILE A 44 2.37 3.12 9.46
CA ILE A 44 2.21 4.29 8.59
C ILE A 44 1.33 5.35 9.29
N PRO A 45 1.84 6.57 9.58
CA PRO A 45 1.07 7.62 10.22
C PRO A 45 -0.15 8.03 9.39
N ARG A 46 -1.24 8.44 10.05
CA ARG A 46 -2.40 9.04 9.36
C ARG A 46 -2.02 10.42 8.82
N PRO A 47 -2.62 10.89 7.72
CA PRO A 47 -2.39 12.24 7.21
C PRO A 47 -2.67 13.33 8.26
N GLU A 48 -3.70 13.16 9.09
CA GLU A 48 -4.11 14.11 10.14
C GLU A 48 -3.08 14.24 11.27
N THR A 49 -2.25 13.20 11.50
CA THR A 49 -1.15 13.24 12.48
C THR A 49 0.12 13.92 11.95
N LEU A 50 0.16 14.33 10.67
CA LEU A 50 1.32 15.02 10.07
C LEU A 50 1.31 16.54 10.32
N THR A 51 0.17 17.10 10.72
CA THR A 51 -0.03 18.54 10.91
C THR A 51 0.00 18.99 12.37
N THR A 52 -0.05 18.06 13.32
CA THR A 52 -0.12 18.41 14.74
C THR A 52 0.92 17.58 15.48
N ASN A 53 1.80 18.26 16.21
CA ASN A 53 2.78 17.69 17.13
C ASN A 53 2.04 17.03 18.31
N TYR A 54 1.28 15.97 18.06
CA TYR A 54 0.69 15.16 19.10
C TYR A 54 1.69 14.09 19.52
N SER A 55 2.01 14.13 20.81
CA SER A 55 2.79 13.14 21.53
C SER A 55 2.43 11.72 21.08
N ALA A 56 3.47 10.98 20.71
CA ALA A 56 3.44 9.59 20.30
C ALA A 56 2.65 8.75 21.31
N SER A 57 1.37 8.51 21.02
CA SER A 57 0.65 7.44 21.69
C SER A 57 1.10 6.15 21.03
N HIS A 58 2.03 5.47 21.70
CA HIS A 58 2.32 4.05 21.49
C HIS A 58 1.00 3.26 21.46
N ARG A 59 0.40 3.08 20.28
CA ARG A 59 -0.59 2.03 20.09
C ARG A 59 0.19 0.77 19.72
N GLN A 60 0.51 -0.02 20.75
CA GLN A 60 1.03 -1.39 20.69
C GLN A 60 2.52 -1.62 20.35
N GLY A 61 3.46 -0.78 20.81
CA GLY A 61 4.90 -1.13 20.77
C GLY A 61 5.54 -1.20 19.39
N LYS A 62 4.80 -0.87 18.32
CA LYS A 62 5.34 -0.65 16.97
C LYS A 62 5.93 0.76 16.87
N LEU A 63 7.00 0.90 16.09
CA LEU A 63 7.62 2.19 15.80
C LEU A 63 6.86 2.88 14.66
N LEU A 64 6.53 4.16 14.87
CA LEU A 64 5.90 4.99 13.83
C LEU A 64 6.93 5.26 12.72
N PHE A 65 6.55 5.12 11.45
CA PHE A 65 7.36 5.63 10.36
C PHE A 65 7.53 7.13 10.49
N LYS A 66 8.77 7.61 10.35
CA LYS A 66 9.04 9.04 10.19
C LYS A 66 8.47 9.50 8.85
N LEU A 67 8.07 10.76 8.76
CA LEU A 67 7.56 11.35 7.50
C LEU A 67 8.52 11.13 6.33
N GLN A 68 9.83 11.19 6.57
CA GLN A 68 10.86 10.94 5.57
C GLN A 68 10.84 9.50 5.05
N GLU A 69 10.65 8.52 5.93
CA GLU A 69 10.59 7.09 5.55
C GLU A 69 9.33 6.80 4.74
N VAL A 70 8.19 7.42 5.09
CA VAL A 70 6.96 7.33 4.29
C VAL A 70 7.15 7.93 2.90
N ARG A 71 7.83 9.08 2.80
CA ARG A 71 8.15 9.71 1.51
C ARG A 71 9.05 8.84 0.65
N GLU A 72 10.06 8.21 1.24
CA GLU A 72 10.96 7.28 0.53
C GLU A 72 10.21 6.03 0.08
N LEU A 73 9.39 5.42 0.94
CA LEU A 73 8.50 4.32 0.59
C LEU A 73 7.61 4.69 -0.61
N LEU A 74 6.94 5.84 -0.56
CA LEU A 74 6.08 6.31 -1.64
C LEU A 74 6.87 6.56 -2.93
N CYS A 75 8.04 7.18 -2.84
CA CYS A 75 8.91 7.44 -4.00
C CYS A 75 9.32 6.14 -4.70
N VAL A 76 9.72 5.13 -3.93
CA VAL A 76 10.13 3.83 -4.46
C VAL A 76 8.91 3.06 -5.00
N ALA A 77 7.78 3.06 -4.29
CA ALA A 77 6.54 2.42 -4.76
C ALA A 77 6.06 3.01 -6.09
N LEU A 78 6.09 4.34 -6.22
CA LEU A 78 5.75 5.05 -7.46
C LEU A 78 6.77 4.80 -8.58
N SER A 79 8.04 4.53 -8.24
CA SER A 79 9.03 4.10 -9.24
C SER A 79 8.77 2.66 -9.71
N GLN A 80 8.18 1.83 -8.85
CA GLN A 80 7.89 0.41 -9.08
C GLN A 80 6.39 0.14 -9.34
N VAL A 81 5.69 1.05 -10.04
CA VAL A 81 4.24 0.95 -10.35
C VAL A 81 3.86 -0.31 -11.13
N HIS A 82 4.80 -0.90 -11.88
CA HIS A 82 4.58 -2.16 -12.59
C HIS A 82 4.41 -3.37 -11.66
N PHE A 83 4.87 -3.28 -10.40
CA PHE A 83 4.63 -4.28 -9.36
C PHE A 83 3.46 -3.90 -8.44
N ALA A 84 2.70 -2.85 -8.77
CA ALA A 84 1.66 -2.31 -7.90
C ALA A 84 0.55 -3.30 -7.57
N SER A 85 0.25 -4.26 -8.45
CA SER A 85 -0.71 -5.33 -8.13
C SER A 85 -0.34 -6.13 -6.88
N ARG A 86 0.94 -6.18 -6.48
CA ARG A 86 1.40 -6.91 -5.29
C ARG A 86 1.50 -6.02 -4.05
N TRP A 87 2.17 -4.88 -4.16
CA TRP A 87 2.41 -4.05 -2.99
C TRP A 87 1.19 -3.22 -2.60
N LEU A 88 0.30 -2.88 -3.55
CA LEU A 88 -0.83 -1.99 -3.28
C LEU A 88 -1.85 -2.60 -2.32
N PRO A 89 -2.31 -3.86 -2.47
CA PRO A 89 -3.22 -4.47 -1.50
C PRO A 89 -2.62 -4.50 -0.09
N VAL A 90 -1.34 -4.86 0.00
CA VAL A 90 -0.62 -4.92 1.28
C VAL A 90 -0.55 -3.54 1.93
N LEU A 91 -0.11 -2.50 1.21
CA LEU A 91 -0.01 -1.14 1.75
C LEU A 91 -1.36 -0.59 2.20
N LEU A 92 -2.41 -0.79 1.40
CA LEU A 92 -3.78 -0.33 1.73
C LEU A 92 -4.36 -1.10 2.93
N ARG A 93 -4.04 -2.40 3.07
CA ARG A 93 -4.43 -3.21 4.24
C ARG A 93 -3.70 -2.76 5.51
N THR A 94 -2.42 -2.43 5.41
CA THR A 94 -1.58 -1.99 6.54
C THR A 94 -1.82 -0.54 6.95
N GLY A 95 -2.64 0.18 6.19
CA GLY A 95 -3.14 1.47 6.61
C GLY A 95 -2.62 2.68 5.84
N LEU A 96 -1.98 2.48 4.70
CA LEU A 96 -1.66 3.59 3.81
C LEU A 96 -2.95 4.28 3.35
N ASP A 97 -2.97 5.61 3.41
CA ASP A 97 -4.05 6.39 2.83
C ASP A 97 -3.92 6.35 1.30
N PRO A 98 -4.92 5.83 0.56
CA PRO A 98 -4.92 5.81 -0.89
C PRO A 98 -4.80 7.22 -1.50
N CYS A 99 -5.23 8.27 -0.80
CA CYS A 99 -5.06 9.65 -1.25
C CYS A 99 -3.57 10.00 -1.44
N CYS A 100 -2.66 9.47 -0.61
CA CYS A 100 -1.23 9.72 -0.75
C CYS A 100 -0.67 9.23 -2.09
N LEU A 101 -1.21 8.15 -2.65
CA LEU A 101 -0.82 7.64 -3.96
C LEU A 101 -1.42 8.48 -5.09
N LEU A 102 -2.66 8.95 -4.91
CA LEU A 102 -3.38 9.76 -5.89
C LEU A 102 -2.85 11.20 -6.01
N LEU A 103 -2.11 11.71 -5.02
CA LEU A 103 -1.39 12.97 -5.12
C LEU A 103 -0.32 12.94 -6.23
N HIS A 104 0.10 11.75 -6.67
CA HIS A 104 1.13 11.59 -7.69
C HIS A 104 0.52 11.11 -9.03
N PRO A 105 0.52 11.96 -10.08
CA PRO A 105 -0.05 11.63 -11.39
C PRO A 105 0.51 10.35 -12.02
N HIS A 106 1.77 10.03 -11.74
CA HIS A 106 2.48 8.86 -12.29
C HIS A 106 1.78 7.53 -11.98
N MET A 107 1.17 7.40 -10.79
CA MET A 107 0.36 6.23 -10.43
C MET A 107 -0.84 6.10 -11.37
N LEU A 108 -1.58 7.20 -11.60
CA LEU A 108 -2.74 7.21 -12.48
C LEU A 108 -2.36 7.01 -13.94
N GLU A 109 -1.20 7.46 -14.39
CA GLU A 109 -0.76 7.35 -15.78
C GLU A 109 -0.25 5.95 -16.14
N LYS A 110 0.50 5.30 -15.24
CA LYS A 110 1.25 4.07 -15.55
C LYS A 110 0.68 2.81 -14.90
N ALA A 111 -0.19 2.91 -13.89
CA ALA A 111 -0.75 1.73 -13.27
C ALA A 111 -1.60 0.92 -14.25
N GLU A 112 -1.57 -0.40 -14.12
CA GLU A 112 -2.44 -1.29 -14.87
C GLU A 112 -3.92 -1.01 -14.58
N SER A 113 -4.81 -1.40 -15.49
CA SER A 113 -6.25 -1.16 -15.34
C SER A 113 -6.82 -1.77 -14.07
N GLU A 114 -6.41 -2.99 -13.74
CA GLU A 114 -6.87 -3.72 -12.54
C GLU A 114 -6.40 -3.03 -11.25
N VAL A 115 -5.13 -2.61 -11.21
CA VAL A 115 -4.54 -1.87 -10.08
C VAL A 115 -5.24 -0.53 -9.88
N LEU A 116 -5.55 0.16 -10.98
CA LEU A 116 -6.23 1.45 -10.93
C LEU A 116 -7.67 1.30 -10.42
N ASN A 117 -8.40 0.29 -10.90
CA ASN A 117 -9.74 -0.02 -10.41
C ASN A 117 -9.71 -0.36 -8.92
N TYR A 118 -8.77 -1.20 -8.49
CA TYR A 118 -8.59 -1.55 -7.09
C TYR A 118 -8.31 -0.32 -6.23
N LEU A 119 -7.40 0.57 -6.65
CA LEU A 119 -7.10 1.81 -5.91
C LEU A 119 -8.33 2.72 -5.76
N LEU A 120 -9.12 2.85 -6.84
CA LEU A 120 -10.29 3.72 -6.86
C LEU A 120 -11.40 3.25 -5.91
N GLU A 121 -11.51 1.95 -5.63
CA GLU A 121 -12.46 1.39 -4.65
C GLU A 121 -12.18 1.80 -3.19
N PHE A 122 -11.00 2.36 -2.90
CA PHE A 122 -10.66 2.88 -1.57
C PHE A 122 -10.81 4.39 -1.44
N VAL A 123 -11.27 5.08 -2.49
CA VAL A 123 -11.49 6.53 -2.48
C VAL A 123 -12.85 6.89 -3.01
N ASN A 124 -13.35 8.05 -2.60
CA ASN A 124 -14.58 8.56 -3.19
C ASN A 124 -14.27 9.15 -4.58
N TRP A 125 -14.45 8.35 -5.62
CA TRP A 125 -14.15 8.75 -7.00
C TRP A 125 -15.01 9.91 -7.50
N SER A 126 -16.19 10.15 -6.90
CA SER A 126 -17.02 11.31 -7.24
C SER A 126 -16.35 12.64 -6.86
N THR A 127 -15.56 12.65 -5.79
CA THR A 127 -14.88 13.84 -5.22
C THR A 127 -13.44 14.01 -5.68
N LEU A 128 -12.98 13.24 -6.68
CA LEU A 128 -11.63 13.42 -7.23
C LEU A 128 -11.44 14.82 -7.80
N SER A 129 -10.22 15.34 -7.64
CA SER A 129 -9.87 16.65 -8.16
C SER A 129 -9.93 16.68 -9.69
N PRO A 130 -10.26 17.82 -10.32
CA PRO A 130 -10.35 17.93 -11.77
C PRO A 130 -9.11 17.44 -12.53
N PRO A 131 -7.86 17.69 -12.08
CA PRO A 131 -6.66 17.17 -12.76
C PRO A 131 -6.60 15.64 -12.83
N LEU A 132 -7.00 14.95 -11.75
CA LEU A 132 -7.00 13.49 -11.72
C LEU A 132 -8.08 12.91 -12.64
N LYS A 133 -9.25 13.55 -12.68
CA LYS A 133 -10.33 13.18 -13.62
C LYS A 133 -9.90 13.34 -15.08
N LEU A 134 -9.12 14.37 -15.41
CA LEU A 134 -8.59 14.55 -16.76
C LEU A 134 -7.67 13.40 -17.17
N ILE A 135 -6.78 12.95 -16.28
CA ILE A 135 -5.87 11.81 -16.55
C ILE A 135 -6.69 10.53 -16.79
N LEU A 136 -7.67 10.26 -15.93
CA LEU A 136 -8.55 9.10 -16.05
C LEU A 136 -9.33 9.11 -17.39
N ASN A 137 -9.93 10.25 -17.73
CA ASN A 137 -10.64 10.42 -19.00
C ASN A 137 -9.72 10.21 -20.20
N GLN A 138 -8.49 10.75 -20.18
CA GLN A 138 -7.51 10.53 -21.24
C GLN A 138 -7.15 9.05 -21.39
N ARG A 139 -7.01 8.32 -20.28
CA ARG A 139 -6.73 6.87 -20.31
C ARG A 139 -7.91 6.05 -20.84
N GLN A 140 -9.13 6.45 -20.51
CA GLN A 140 -10.33 5.84 -21.05
C GLN A 140 -10.42 6.05 -22.56
N THR A 141 -10.19 7.28 -23.05
CA THR A 141 -10.15 7.58 -24.49
C THR A 141 -9.06 6.81 -25.22
N LYS A 142 -7.89 6.64 -24.59
CA LYS A 142 -6.76 5.86 -25.14
C LYS A 142 -6.93 4.34 -24.98
N MET A 143 -8.04 3.87 -24.41
CA MET A 143 -8.30 2.44 -24.11
C MET A 143 -7.23 1.79 -23.22
N THR A 144 -6.42 2.58 -22.51
CA THR A 144 -5.38 2.07 -21.58
C THR A 144 -5.93 1.83 -20.18
N TRP A 145 -7.17 2.28 -19.92
CA TRP A 145 -7.91 2.01 -18.71
C TRP A 145 -9.37 1.65 -19.05
N ARG A 146 -9.87 0.59 -18.42
CA ARG A 146 -11.29 0.21 -18.45
C ARG A 146 -11.84 0.26 -17.02
N PRO A 147 -12.72 1.22 -16.69
CA PRO A 147 -13.35 1.28 -15.39
C PRO A 147 -14.14 -0.01 -15.13
N SER A 148 -14.20 -0.42 -13.86
CA SER A 148 -15.17 -1.44 -13.44
C SER A 148 -16.58 -0.88 -13.57
N THR A 149 -17.57 -1.76 -13.74
CA THR A 149 -19.00 -1.37 -13.87
C THR A 149 -19.50 -0.48 -12.72
N ASN A 150 -18.88 -0.59 -11.54
CA ASN A 150 -19.22 0.20 -10.37
C ASN A 150 -18.68 1.65 -10.46
N LEU A 151 -17.52 1.84 -11.11
CA LEU A 151 -16.84 3.12 -11.25
C LEU A 151 -17.44 4.01 -12.34
N ASP A 152 -18.21 3.44 -13.26
CA ASP A 152 -18.98 4.19 -14.27
C ASP A 152 -20.14 5.00 -13.68
N SER A 153 -20.52 4.69 -12.43
CA SER A 153 -21.62 5.33 -11.72
C SER A 153 -21.13 6.11 -10.49
N ILE A 154 -22.00 6.94 -9.90
CA ILE A 154 -21.72 7.58 -8.61
C ILE A 154 -21.61 6.46 -7.55
N PRO A 155 -20.61 6.51 -6.62
CA PRO A 155 -20.48 5.49 -5.60
C PRO A 155 -21.78 5.36 -4.80
N SER A 156 -22.19 4.11 -4.54
CA SER A 156 -23.39 3.86 -3.74
C SER A 156 -23.26 4.45 -2.34
N LEU A 157 -24.38 4.83 -1.73
CA LEU A 157 -24.37 5.39 -0.37
C LEU A 157 -23.70 4.43 0.63
N SER A 158 -23.93 3.12 0.49
CA SER A 158 -23.28 2.09 1.30
C SER A 158 -21.76 2.13 1.21
N HIS A 159 -21.21 2.33 0.01
CA HIS A 159 -19.79 2.45 -0.23
C HIS A 159 -19.24 3.77 0.35
N ILE A 160 -19.96 4.88 0.20
CA ILE A 160 -19.59 6.17 0.81
C ILE A 160 -19.54 6.05 2.35
N CYS A 161 -20.54 5.40 2.96
CA CYS A 161 -20.56 5.13 4.39
C CYS A 161 -19.36 4.27 4.82
N ARG A 162 -19.04 3.22 4.06
CA ARG A 162 -17.86 2.39 4.29
C ARG A 162 -16.56 3.19 4.29
N LEU A 163 -16.36 4.07 3.31
CA LEU A 163 -15.19 4.95 3.24
C LEU A 163 -15.11 5.91 4.43
N LYS A 164 -16.24 6.45 4.88
CA LYS A 164 -16.29 7.33 6.07
C LYS A 164 -15.98 6.59 7.37
N ILE A 165 -16.47 5.37 7.52
CA ILE A 165 -16.13 4.50 8.64
C ILE A 165 -14.61 4.21 8.63
N ARG A 166 -14.03 3.95 7.45
CA ARG A 166 -12.57 3.82 7.24
C ARG A 166 -11.78 5.05 7.62
N GLN A 167 -12.27 6.25 7.31
CA GLN A 167 -11.63 7.49 7.70
C GLN A 167 -11.60 7.67 9.24
N VAL A 168 -12.72 7.42 9.92
CA VAL A 168 -12.84 7.63 11.38
C VAL A 168 -12.07 6.58 12.18
N LEU A 169 -12.37 5.30 11.97
CA LEU A 169 -11.71 4.20 12.70
C LEU A 169 -10.25 4.04 12.28
N GLY A 170 -9.92 4.46 11.07
CA GLY A 170 -8.61 4.29 10.46
C GLY A 170 -8.44 2.93 9.81
N PRO A 171 -7.61 2.86 8.77
CA PRO A 171 -7.53 1.71 7.90
C PRO A 171 -6.97 0.46 8.61
N ASP A 172 -5.96 0.58 9.47
CA ASP A 172 -5.43 -0.60 10.19
C ASP A 172 -6.46 -1.21 11.16
N LEU A 173 -7.13 -0.37 11.97
CA LEU A 173 -8.10 -0.87 12.96
C LEU A 173 -9.29 -1.56 12.29
N LEU A 174 -9.72 -1.09 11.12
CA LEU A 174 -10.78 -1.71 10.34
C LEU A 174 -10.37 -3.02 9.68
N MET A 175 -9.11 -3.19 9.30
CA MET A 175 -8.66 -4.48 8.75
C MET A 175 -8.51 -5.55 9.85
N ARG A 176 -8.53 -5.16 11.13
CA ARG A 176 -8.44 -6.10 12.27
C ARG A 176 -9.81 -6.67 12.65
N THR A 177 -9.93 -7.99 12.50
CA THR A 177 -11.10 -8.81 12.87
C THR A 177 -11.64 -8.49 14.28
N SER A 178 -10.75 -8.33 15.26
CA SER A 178 -11.09 -8.11 16.66
C SER A 178 -11.81 -6.78 16.95
N ILE A 179 -11.68 -5.78 16.07
CA ILE A 179 -12.30 -4.46 16.24
C ILE A 179 -13.61 -4.39 15.47
N VAL A 180 -13.63 -4.90 14.24
CA VAL A 180 -14.84 -4.92 13.40
C VAL A 180 -15.94 -5.75 14.06
N GLN A 181 -15.58 -6.89 14.69
CA GLN A 181 -16.54 -7.72 15.42
C GLN A 181 -17.14 -7.05 16.67
N LYS A 182 -16.54 -5.96 17.16
CA LYS A 182 -17.05 -5.19 18.30
C LYS A 182 -17.96 -4.04 17.87
N LEU A 183 -18.07 -3.76 16.57
CA LEU A 183 -18.97 -2.73 16.08
C LEU A 183 -20.42 -3.22 16.23
N PRO A 184 -21.36 -2.32 16.59
CA PRO A 184 -22.79 -2.66 16.71
C PRO A 184 -23.43 -2.74 15.31
N VAL A 185 -22.90 -3.59 14.44
CA VAL A 185 -23.38 -3.82 13.07
C VAL A 185 -23.61 -5.31 12.83
N PRO A 186 -24.51 -5.69 11.90
CA PRO A 186 -24.70 -7.08 11.52
C PRO A 186 -23.40 -7.72 11.03
N SER A 187 -23.20 -8.99 11.37
CA SER A 187 -21.98 -9.73 11.01
C SER A 187 -21.78 -9.83 9.49
N SER A 188 -22.86 -9.79 8.71
CA SER A 188 -22.83 -9.75 7.24
C SER A 188 -22.14 -8.50 6.68
N LEU A 189 -22.12 -7.39 7.42
CA LEU A 189 -21.44 -6.16 7.01
C LEU A 189 -19.96 -6.14 7.41
N HIS A 190 -19.48 -7.09 8.23
CA HIS A 190 -18.09 -7.11 8.65
C HIS A 190 -17.13 -7.35 7.48
N ASP A 191 -17.51 -8.18 6.51
CA ASP A 191 -16.69 -8.47 5.33
C ASP A 191 -16.68 -7.28 4.38
N PHE A 192 -17.86 -6.67 4.20
CA PHE A 192 -18.03 -5.44 3.43
C PHE A 192 -17.18 -4.29 4.00
N LEU A 193 -17.22 -4.06 5.31
CA LEU A 193 -16.43 -3.02 5.98
C LEU A 193 -14.91 -3.27 5.89
N ARG A 194 -14.51 -4.54 5.76
CA ARG A 194 -13.12 -4.96 5.57
C ARG A 194 -12.66 -4.95 4.11
N PHE A 195 -13.50 -4.49 3.18
CA PHE A 195 -13.18 -4.44 1.75
C PHE A 195 -12.84 -5.82 1.18
N GLN A 196 -13.34 -6.91 1.80
CA GLN A 196 -13.09 -8.29 1.34
C GLN A 196 -13.91 -8.67 0.11
N ASP A 197 -14.92 -7.87 -0.22
CA ASP A 197 -15.74 -7.96 -1.42
C ASP A 197 -15.01 -7.46 -2.69
N ILE A 198 -13.88 -6.77 -2.54
CA ILE A 198 -13.13 -6.22 -3.67
C ILE A 198 -12.10 -7.23 -4.15
N VAL A 199 -12.11 -7.49 -5.46
CA VAL A 199 -11.17 -8.39 -6.11
C VAL A 199 -9.78 -7.76 -6.14
N GLU A 200 -8.80 -8.43 -5.53
CA GLU A 200 -7.40 -8.02 -5.62
C GLU A 200 -6.87 -8.16 -7.06
N PRO A 201 -6.03 -7.22 -7.53
CA PRO A 201 -5.50 -7.24 -8.89
C PRO A 201 -4.64 -8.49 -9.12
N SER A 202 -4.88 -9.19 -10.23
CA SER A 202 -4.15 -10.43 -10.52
C SER A 202 -2.77 -10.09 -11.05
N TYR A 203 -1.73 -10.50 -10.32
CA TYR A 203 -0.37 -10.34 -10.82
C TYR A 203 -0.13 -11.24 -12.04
N LYS A 204 0.06 -10.64 -13.22
CA LYS A 204 0.65 -11.32 -14.37
C LYS A 204 2.15 -11.10 -14.31
N LEU A 205 2.94 -12.17 -14.25
CA LEU A 205 4.42 -12.08 -14.23
C LEU A 205 4.90 -11.14 -15.36
N PRO A 206 5.48 -9.96 -15.04
CA PRO A 206 6.32 -9.25 -15.98
C PRO A 206 7.58 -10.10 -16.23
N PRO A 207 8.20 -9.94 -17.41
CA PRO A 207 9.53 -10.47 -17.64
C PRO A 207 10.49 -9.93 -16.56
N GLN A 208 11.32 -10.81 -16.01
CA GLN A 208 12.22 -10.55 -14.89
C GLN A 208 12.94 -9.19 -15.02
N SER A 209 12.67 -8.29 -14.08
CA SER A 209 13.26 -6.95 -14.10
C SER A 209 14.78 -7.04 -13.85
N PRO A 210 15.63 -6.35 -14.64
CA PRO A 210 17.10 -6.39 -14.51
C PRO A 210 17.62 -5.88 -13.16
N VAL A 211 16.78 -5.19 -12.39
CA VAL A 211 17.07 -4.72 -11.03
C VAL A 211 17.18 -5.90 -10.05
N ILE A 212 16.34 -6.93 -10.19
CA ILE A 212 16.38 -8.14 -9.36
C ILE A 212 17.73 -8.86 -9.57
N ASN A 213 18.22 -8.91 -10.81
CA ASN A 213 19.53 -9.49 -11.15
C ASN A 213 20.70 -8.71 -10.56
N ARG A 214 20.61 -7.38 -10.45
CA ARG A 214 21.65 -6.55 -9.81
C ARG A 214 21.67 -6.75 -8.30
N VAL A 215 20.52 -6.72 -7.63
CA VAL A 215 20.44 -6.89 -6.17
C VAL A 215 20.83 -8.33 -5.77
N GLN A 216 20.41 -9.35 -6.54
CA GLN A 216 20.86 -10.73 -6.32
C GLN A 216 22.37 -10.89 -6.56
N ARG A 217 22.97 -10.19 -7.55
CA ARG A 217 24.43 -10.18 -7.73
C ARG A 217 25.15 -9.52 -6.56
N SER A 218 24.65 -8.39 -6.05
CA SER A 218 25.25 -7.71 -4.90
C SER A 218 25.18 -8.58 -3.64
N GLN A 219 24.05 -9.25 -3.38
CA GLN A 219 23.92 -10.18 -2.25
C GLN A 219 24.88 -11.37 -2.36
N ARG A 220 25.05 -11.94 -3.57
CA ARG A 220 26.04 -13.00 -3.82
C ARG A 220 27.47 -12.51 -3.62
N ALA A 221 27.79 -11.29 -4.07
CA ALA A 221 29.11 -10.69 -3.89
C ALA A 221 29.43 -10.41 -2.40
N HIS A 222 28.43 -10.01 -1.60
CA HIS A 222 28.60 -9.85 -0.16
C HIS A 222 28.72 -11.18 0.58
N GLN A 223 28.01 -12.23 0.16
CA GLN A 223 28.18 -13.58 0.73
C GLN A 223 29.58 -14.15 0.50
N HIS A 224 30.19 -13.90 -0.65
CA HIS A 224 31.57 -14.33 -0.93
C HIS A 224 32.63 -13.56 -0.13
N ARG A 225 32.30 -12.39 0.43
CA ARG A 225 33.25 -11.55 1.19
C ARG A 225 33.36 -11.91 2.67
N HIS A 226 32.46 -12.75 3.18
CA HIS A 226 32.46 -13.26 4.55
C HIS A 226 33.04 -14.68 4.68
N VAL A 227 33.63 -15.22 3.61
CA VAL A 227 34.34 -16.51 3.59
C VAL A 227 35.79 -16.27 3.19
N LEU A 228 36.54 -15.55 4.01
CA LEU A 228 38.01 -15.54 4.04
C LEU A 228 38.46 -15.21 5.46
#